data_AF-A0A934DN61-F1
#
_entry.id   AF-A0A934DN61-F1
#
_cell.length_a   1.000
_cell.length_b   1.000
_cell.length_c   1.000
_cell.angle_alpha   90.00
_cell.angle_beta   90.00
_cell.angle_gamma   90.00
#
_symmetry.space_group_name_H-M   'P 1'
#
loop_
_entity.id
_entity.type
_entity.pdbx_description
1 polymer ?
#
loop_
_entity_poly.entity_id
_entity_poly.type
_entity_poly.pdbx_seq_one_letter_code
_entity_poly.pdbx_strand_id
1 'polypeptide(L)'
;MNKKLTLALGAAALAAVLAQPAQAGHPSLSISVGLCPPPPAVVVAPPPAAPVYTYHYYPGQQVYYDPLRGQYFWLSGGRWLWGPSLPPHLVLGPRHLTVRLPGPWPHHHHQHRWQPPHGPRHHW
;
A
#
# COMPACT_ATOMS: atom_id res chain seq x y z
N MET A 1 -45.82 -10.74 28.85
CA MET A 1 -44.67 -10.61 29.76
C MET A 1 -43.90 -9.38 29.33
N ASN A 2 -43.83 -8.40 30.23
CA ASN A 2 -43.54 -7.00 29.92
C ASN A 2 -42.12 -6.70 30.39
N LYS A 3 -41.39 -5.81 29.70
CA LYS A 3 -40.63 -4.74 30.38
C LYS A 3 -40.29 -3.61 29.40
N LYS A 4 -40.68 -2.41 29.83
CA LYS A 4 -40.51 -1.07 29.25
C LYS A 4 -39.10 -0.56 29.61
N LEU A 5 -38.51 0.36 28.83
CA LEU A 5 -38.28 1.74 29.27
C LEU A 5 -37.56 2.61 28.21
N THR A 6 -38.32 3.61 27.76
CA THR A 6 -38.02 5.00 27.40
C THR A 6 -36.62 5.58 27.68
N LEU A 7 -36.12 6.37 26.71
CA LEU A 7 -35.57 7.69 27.02
C LEU A 7 -35.93 8.68 25.88
N ALA A 8 -36.68 9.72 26.23
CA ALA A 8 -36.96 10.89 25.41
C ALA A 8 -36.39 12.10 26.16
N LEU A 9 -35.76 13.03 25.44
CA LEU A 9 -35.46 14.44 25.77
C LEU A 9 -34.88 15.00 24.45
N GLY A 10 -35.48 15.90 23.67
CA GLY A 10 -36.44 16.95 23.95
C GLY A 10 -35.71 18.28 24.10
N ALA A 11 -35.65 19.09 23.05
CA ALA A 11 -35.53 20.56 23.14
C ALA A 11 -35.81 21.22 21.78
N ALA A 12 -36.97 21.86 21.69
CA ALA A 12 -37.33 22.80 20.64
C ALA A 12 -36.52 24.10 20.81
N ALA A 13 -36.06 24.69 19.69
CA ALA A 13 -35.71 26.10 19.65
C ALA A 13 -36.02 26.65 18.25
N LEU A 14 -37.18 27.29 18.17
CA LEU A 14 -37.65 28.13 17.09
C LEU A 14 -36.86 29.46 17.16
N ALA A 15 -36.11 29.86 16.13
CA ALA A 15 -35.62 31.24 16.02
C ALA A 15 -35.24 31.66 14.59
N ALA A 16 -36.11 32.48 14.01
CA ALA A 16 -35.81 33.70 13.26
C ALA A 16 -34.92 33.61 12.00
N VAL A 17 -35.60 33.64 10.86
CA VAL A 17 -35.12 34.34 9.66
C VAL A 17 -34.84 35.80 10.07
N LEU A 18 -33.57 36.21 10.04
CA LEU A 18 -33.20 37.62 10.02
C LEU A 18 -32.24 37.83 8.87
N ALA A 19 -32.66 38.70 7.97
CA ALA A 19 -31.93 39.16 6.81
C ALA A 19 -30.54 39.64 7.21
N GLN A 20 -29.51 39.11 6.56
CA GLN A 20 -28.18 39.71 6.56
C GLN A 20 -28.13 40.78 5.46
N PRO A 21 -27.96 42.07 5.80
CA PRO A 21 -27.84 43.12 4.81
C PRO A 21 -26.46 43.11 4.14
N ALA A 22 -26.51 43.21 2.80
CA ALA A 22 -25.54 43.81 1.90
C ALA A 22 -24.06 43.74 2.29
N GLN A 23 -23.39 42.70 1.77
CA GLN A 23 -21.95 42.67 1.63
C GLN A 23 -21.52 43.82 0.70
N ALA A 24 -20.89 44.86 1.26
CA ALA A 24 -20.13 45.84 0.50
C ALA A 24 -18.84 45.18 0.01
N GLY A 25 -18.95 44.48 -1.12
CA GLY A 25 -17.82 43.88 -1.83
C GLY A 25 -17.63 44.60 -3.16
N HIS A 26 -16.43 45.11 -3.38
CA HIS A 26 -15.99 45.85 -4.56
C HIS A 26 -16.35 45.11 -5.87
N PRO A 27 -16.54 45.81 -7.01
CA PRO A 27 -16.87 45.15 -8.27
C PRO A 27 -15.68 44.29 -8.74
N SER A 28 -15.77 42.98 -8.52
CA SER A 28 -14.92 42.01 -9.19
C SER A 28 -15.51 41.73 -10.57
N LEU A 29 -14.89 42.29 -11.60
CA LEU A 29 -15.21 42.02 -13.00
C LEU A 29 -14.84 40.57 -13.33
N SER A 30 -15.81 39.67 -13.28
CA SER A 30 -15.66 38.30 -13.78
C SER A 30 -16.07 38.24 -15.25
N ILE A 31 -15.10 37.99 -16.13
CA ILE A 31 -15.33 37.75 -17.56
C ILE A 31 -15.85 36.32 -17.71
N SER A 32 -17.12 36.18 -18.08
CA SER A 32 -17.72 34.87 -18.39
C SER A 32 -17.30 34.41 -19.78
N VAL A 33 -16.27 33.56 -19.85
CA VAL A 33 -16.03 32.74 -21.04
C VAL A 33 -17.09 31.66 -21.06
N GLY A 34 -17.84 31.54 -22.15
CA GLY A 34 -18.89 30.55 -22.34
C GLY A 34 -18.33 29.13 -22.26
N LEU A 35 -18.32 28.56 -21.06
CA LEU A 35 -17.88 27.20 -20.81
C LEU A 35 -19.09 26.29 -20.92
N CYS A 36 -19.21 25.65 -22.09
CA CYS A 36 -19.92 24.39 -22.22
C CYS A 36 -19.53 23.49 -21.02
N PRO A 37 -20.49 22.94 -20.26
CA PRO A 37 -20.14 22.04 -19.17
C PRO A 37 -19.37 20.86 -19.75
N PRO A 38 -18.14 20.57 -19.28
CA PRO A 38 -17.46 19.36 -19.72
C PRO A 38 -18.32 18.15 -19.34
N PRO A 39 -18.36 17.10 -20.17
CA PRO A 39 -18.98 15.84 -19.76
C PRO A 39 -18.36 15.40 -18.43
N PRO A 40 -19.12 14.72 -17.54
CA PRO A 40 -18.60 14.29 -16.25
C PRO A 40 -17.31 13.51 -16.50
N ALA A 41 -16.18 14.06 -16.05
CA ALA A 41 -14.91 13.35 -16.09
C ALA A 41 -15.11 12.08 -15.26
N VAL A 42 -15.08 10.92 -15.91
CA VAL A 42 -14.94 9.65 -15.21
C VAL A 42 -13.59 9.72 -14.51
N VAL A 43 -13.59 10.06 -13.22
CA VAL A 43 -12.39 9.98 -12.39
C VAL A 43 -12.09 8.49 -12.27
N VAL A 44 -11.28 7.98 -13.18
CA VAL A 44 -10.69 6.64 -13.06
C VAL A 44 -9.74 6.73 -11.88
N ALA A 45 -10.17 6.23 -10.72
CA ALA A 45 -9.29 6.09 -9.57
C ALA A 45 -8.05 5.28 -9.99
N PRO A 46 -6.83 5.64 -9.54
CA PRO A 46 -5.65 4.85 -9.82
C PRO A 46 -5.87 3.42 -9.30
N PRO A 47 -5.41 2.39 -10.04
CA PRO A 47 -5.57 1.01 -9.61
C PRO A 47 -4.95 0.82 -8.21
N PRO A 48 -5.51 -0.06 -7.37
CA PRO A 48 -4.93 -0.37 -6.07
C PRO A 48 -3.46 -0.77 -6.20
N ALA A 49 -2.61 -0.28 -5.29
CA ALA A 49 -1.21 -0.68 -5.25
C ALA A 49 -1.10 -2.20 -5.09
N ALA A 50 -0.20 -2.83 -5.85
CA ALA A 50 0.05 -4.27 -5.73
C ALA A 50 0.57 -4.62 -4.32
N PRO A 51 0.19 -5.77 -3.75
CA PRO A 51 0.68 -6.19 -2.44
C PRO A 51 2.21 -6.40 -2.47
N VAL A 52 2.88 -5.89 -1.44
CA VAL A 52 4.32 -6.02 -1.23
C VAL A 52 4.60 -7.08 -0.18
N TYR A 53 5.46 -8.02 -0.50
CA TYR A 53 5.85 -9.14 0.35
C TYR A 53 7.26 -8.95 0.88
N THR A 54 7.50 -9.35 2.12
CA THR A 54 8.82 -9.31 2.76
C THR A 54 9.42 -10.70 2.73
N TYR A 55 10.68 -10.82 2.31
CA TYR A 55 11.43 -12.07 2.28
C TYR A 55 12.77 -11.91 2.98
N HIS A 56 13.28 -13.00 3.57
CA HIS A 56 14.67 -13.13 3.97
C HIS A 56 15.44 -13.79 2.83
N TYR A 57 16.31 -13.04 2.16
CA TYR A 57 17.15 -13.52 1.08
C TYR A 57 18.51 -13.97 1.60
N TYR A 58 18.89 -15.21 1.31
CA TYR A 58 20.17 -15.82 1.65
C TYR A 58 21.04 -15.83 0.39
N PRO A 59 21.92 -14.84 0.21
CA PRO A 59 22.62 -14.63 -1.05
C PRO A 59 23.63 -15.74 -1.36
N GLY A 60 24.22 -16.36 -0.34
CA GLY A 60 25.20 -17.44 -0.53
C GLY A 60 24.61 -18.70 -1.18
N GLN A 61 23.31 -18.92 -0.99
CA GLN A 61 22.58 -20.09 -1.48
C GLN A 61 21.48 -19.71 -2.48
N GLN A 62 21.29 -18.41 -2.74
CA GLN A 62 20.22 -17.85 -3.57
C GLN A 62 18.82 -18.32 -3.14
N VAL A 63 18.59 -18.39 -1.82
CA VAL A 63 17.31 -18.83 -1.24
C VAL A 63 16.52 -17.63 -0.74
N TYR A 64 15.21 -17.62 -0.99
CA TYR A 64 14.28 -16.71 -0.32
C TYR A 64 13.48 -17.47 0.72
N TYR A 65 13.30 -16.89 1.90
CA TYR A 65 12.38 -17.37 2.91
C TYR A 65 11.27 -16.34 3.12
N ASP A 66 10.02 -16.79 3.05
CA ASP A 66 8.84 -16.01 3.36
C ASP A 66 8.47 -16.25 4.84
N PRO A 67 8.74 -15.29 5.75
CA PRO A 67 8.46 -15.46 7.18
C PRO A 67 6.96 -15.45 7.49
N LEU A 68 6.11 -14.90 6.60
CA LEU A 68 4.66 -14.88 6.79
C LEU A 68 4.07 -16.25 6.47
N ARG A 69 4.58 -16.92 5.43
CA ARG A 69 4.10 -18.24 4.98
C ARG A 69 4.89 -19.41 5.55
N GLY A 70 6.07 -19.17 6.09
CA GLY A 70 6.99 -20.22 6.54
C GLY A 70 7.53 -21.06 5.38
N GLN A 71 7.78 -20.44 4.22
CA GLN A 71 8.16 -21.16 3.00
C GLN A 71 9.48 -20.69 2.43
N TYR A 72 10.25 -21.65 1.94
CA TYR A 72 11.50 -21.42 1.22
C TYR A 72 11.26 -21.46 -0.28
N PHE A 73 12.03 -20.69 -1.03
CA PHE A 73 12.11 -20.69 -2.48
C PHE A 73 13.58 -20.81 -2.87
N TRP A 74 13.93 -21.81 -3.66
CA TRP A 74 15.32 -22.10 -4.05
C TRP A 74 15.40 -22.56 -5.49
N LEU A 75 16.60 -22.41 -6.07
CA LEU A 75 16.90 -22.93 -7.40
C LEU A 75 17.46 -24.35 -7.29
N SER A 76 16.90 -25.30 -8.03
CA SER A 76 17.40 -26.68 -8.12
C SER A 76 17.28 -27.17 -9.56
N GLY A 77 18.39 -27.64 -10.15
CA GLY A 77 18.40 -28.12 -11.53
C GLY A 77 17.89 -27.11 -12.56
N GLY A 78 18.12 -25.82 -12.34
CA GLY A 78 17.63 -24.73 -13.20
C GLY A 78 16.14 -24.39 -13.04
N ARG A 79 15.44 -25.01 -12.08
CA ARG A 79 14.03 -24.73 -11.79
C ARG A 79 13.88 -24.15 -10.39
N TRP A 80 12.99 -23.17 -10.25
CA TRP A 80 12.60 -22.66 -8.95
C TRP A 80 11.63 -23.63 -8.30
N LEU A 81 11.98 -24.08 -7.11
CA LEU A 81 11.18 -24.92 -6.25
C LEU A 81 10.81 -24.14 -4.98
N TRP A 82 9.78 -24.60 -4.29
CA TRP A 82 9.35 -24.02 -3.02
C TRP A 82 8.76 -25.08 -2.09
N GLY A 83 8.78 -24.80 -0.80
CA GLY A 83 8.26 -25.71 0.22
C GLY A 83 8.57 -25.28 1.65
N PRO A 84 8.00 -25.98 2.65
CA PRO A 84 8.16 -25.65 4.07
C PRO A 84 9.56 -25.99 4.62
N SER A 85 10.39 -26.70 3.85
CA SER A 85 11.72 -27.13 4.27
C SER A 85 12.65 -27.18 3.07
N LEU A 86 13.93 -26.90 3.32
CA LEU A 86 14.97 -27.01 2.31
C LEU A 86 15.42 -28.46 2.14
N PRO A 87 15.86 -28.85 0.94
CA PRO A 87 16.50 -30.14 0.75
C PRO A 87 17.82 -30.21 1.55
N PRO A 88 18.25 -31.41 1.97
CA PRO A 88 19.29 -31.58 3.00
C PRO A 88 20.68 -31.09 2.58
N HIS A 89 20.95 -30.93 1.29
CA HIS A 89 22.22 -30.40 0.78
C HIS A 89 22.31 -28.86 0.89
N LEU A 90 21.21 -28.19 1.23
CA LEU A 90 21.09 -26.74 1.17
C LEU A 90 21.12 -26.16 2.58
N VAL A 91 22.33 -25.82 3.04
CA VAL A 91 22.58 -25.25 4.37
C VAL A 91 22.64 -23.74 4.27
N LEU A 92 21.76 -23.04 4.98
CA LEU A 92 21.72 -21.58 5.01
C LEU A 92 22.78 -21.04 5.97
N GLY A 93 23.44 -19.95 5.56
CA GLY A 93 24.32 -19.20 6.46
C GLY A 93 23.53 -18.37 7.48
N PRO A 94 24.20 -17.84 8.52
CA PRO A 94 23.55 -17.01 9.55
C PRO A 94 23.11 -15.64 9.02
N ARG A 95 23.66 -15.21 7.88
CA ARG A 95 23.39 -13.90 7.27
C ARG A 95 22.29 -14.01 6.22
N HIS A 96 21.28 -13.18 6.36
CA HIS A 96 20.23 -12.97 5.38
C HIS A 96 19.99 -11.47 5.20
N LEU A 97 19.26 -11.13 4.14
CA LEU A 97 18.90 -9.77 3.78
C LEU A 97 17.39 -9.67 3.71
N THR A 98 16.81 -8.70 4.39
CA THR A 98 15.38 -8.46 4.29
C THR A 98 15.10 -7.69 3.01
N VAL A 99 14.38 -8.31 2.08
CA VAL A 99 14.00 -7.74 0.79
C VAL A 99 12.49 -7.60 0.70
N ARG A 100 12.02 -6.52 0.06
CA ARG A 100 10.60 -6.28 -0.20
C ARG A 100 10.35 -6.40 -1.70
N LEU A 101 9.51 -7.36 -2.10
CA LEU A 101 9.26 -7.68 -3.50
C LEU A 101 7.76 -7.57 -3.80
N PRO A 102 7.38 -7.11 -5.00
CA PRO A 102 5.98 -7.13 -5.40
C PRO A 102 5.57 -8.56 -5.76
N GLY A 103 4.40 -8.97 -5.25
CA GLY A 103 3.83 -10.28 -5.53
C GLY A 103 4.47 -11.45 -4.77
N PRO A 104 3.81 -12.63 -4.78
CA PRO A 104 4.16 -13.77 -3.93
C PRO A 104 5.31 -14.65 -4.46
N TRP A 105 5.86 -14.33 -5.63
CA TRP A 105 6.83 -15.16 -6.35
C TRP A 105 8.18 -14.44 -6.40
N PRO A 106 9.07 -14.64 -5.41
CA PRO A 106 10.31 -13.88 -5.31
C PRO A 106 11.25 -14.11 -6.50
N HIS A 107 11.18 -15.30 -7.11
CA HIS A 107 11.99 -15.68 -8.25
C HIS A 107 11.72 -14.88 -9.53
N HIS A 108 10.53 -14.26 -9.68
CA HIS A 108 10.26 -13.34 -10.80
C HIS A 108 11.15 -12.09 -10.75
N HIS A 109 11.63 -11.73 -9.56
CA HIS A 109 12.51 -10.58 -9.31
C HIS A 109 13.95 -11.01 -9.09
N HIS A 110 14.25 -12.30 -9.28
CA HIS A 110 15.60 -12.81 -9.12
C HIS A 110 16.45 -12.40 -10.32
N GLN A 111 17.29 -11.39 -10.11
CA GLN A 111 18.35 -11.07 -11.05
C GLN A 111 19.58 -11.93 -10.70
N HIS A 112 20.19 -12.56 -11.71
CA HIS A 112 21.40 -13.39 -11.57
C HIS A 112 22.57 -12.70 -10.86
N ARG A 113 22.52 -11.37 -10.78
CA ARG A 113 23.49 -10.53 -10.06
C ARG A 113 22.74 -9.66 -9.07
N TRP A 114 22.19 -10.26 -8.01
CA TRP A 114 21.75 -9.47 -6.85
C TRP A 114 22.98 -8.75 -6.28
N GLN A 115 23.02 -7.42 -6.44
CA GLN A 115 23.98 -6.56 -5.77
C GLN A 115 23.28 -6.02 -4.52
N PRO A 116 23.93 -6.08 -3.34
CA PRO A 116 23.45 -5.31 -2.20
C PRO A 116 23.31 -3.85 -2.62
N PRO A 117 22.29 -3.12 -2.12
CA PRO A 117 22.33 -1.67 -2.18
C PRO A 117 23.68 -1.25 -1.59
N HIS A 118 24.53 -0.62 -2.40
CA HIS A 118 25.77 -0.05 -1.91
C HIS A 118 25.36 1.03 -0.90
N GLY A 119 25.52 0.76 0.40
CA GLY A 119 25.30 1.78 1.43
C GLY A 119 26.16 3.01 1.14
N PRO A 120 25.79 4.20 1.64
CA PRO A 120 26.59 5.40 1.44
C PRO A 120 28.04 5.09 1.83
N ARG A 121 28.95 5.30 0.87
CA ARG A 121 30.39 5.24 1.11
C ARG A 121 30.69 6.35 2.11
N HIS A 122 30.86 6.02 3.38
CA HIS A 122 31.50 6.93 4.32
C HIS A 122 32.99 6.98 3.93
N HIS A 123 33.34 7.95 3.09
CA HIS A 123 34.72 8.41 2.95
C HIS A 123 35.03 9.27 4.17
N TRP A 124 36.04 8.85 4.94
CA TRP A 124 36.64 9.61 6.03
C TRP A 124 37.52 10.73 5.48
#